data_AF-A0A915ZCP7-F1
#
_entry.id   AF-A0A915ZCP7-F1
#
_cell.length_a   1.000
_cell.length_b   1.000
_cell.length_c   1.000
_cell.angle_alpha   90.00
_cell.angle_beta   90.00
_cell.angle_gamma   90.00
#
_symmetry.space_group_name_H-M   'P 1'
#
loop_
_entity.id
_entity.type
_entity.pdbx_description
1 polymer ?
#
loop_
_entity_poly.entity_id
_entity_poly.type
_entity_poly.pdbx_seq_one_letter_code
_entity_poly.pdbx_strand_id
1 'polypeptide(L)'
;MPEYVEVIKRCWDNNPKKRPTASELEVIFCKWLLEYPIEQDEKKKIPVPENEPEIKYHSKSRYTSRIFDYVAKLNEILLQDELSNKIIIMDDENDNHDGISQNLDELNELDDFMIKD
;
A
#
# COMPACT_ATOMS: atom_id res chain seq x y z
N MET A 1 -25.86 3.90 6.22
CA MET A 1 -24.53 4.20 6.77
C MET A 1 -24.10 5.62 6.38
N PRO A 2 -24.62 6.66 7.04
CA PRO A 2 -24.19 8.04 6.81
C PRO A 2 -22.86 8.40 7.52
N GLU A 3 -22.42 7.61 8.49
CA GLU A 3 -21.27 7.90 9.36
C GLU A 3 -19.93 7.95 8.61
N TYR A 4 -19.71 7.07 7.63
CA TYR A 4 -18.46 7.09 6.85
C TYR A 4 -18.34 8.36 5.99
N VAL A 5 -19.47 8.93 5.56
CA VAL A 5 -19.50 10.16 4.75
C VAL A 5 -18.98 11.34 5.56
N GLU A 6 -19.28 11.41 6.86
CA GLU A 6 -18.78 12.46 7.74
C GLU A 6 -17.26 12.35 7.96
N VAL A 7 -16.76 11.11 8.11
CA VAL A 7 -15.31 10.85 8.20
C VAL A 7 -14.59 11.27 6.92
N ILE A 8 -15.12 10.89 5.74
CA ILE A 8 -14.55 11.30 4.45
C ILE A 8 -14.57 12.82 4.30
N LYS A 9 -15.67 13.49 4.66
CA LYS A 9 -15.77 14.96 4.63
C LYS A 9 -14.70 15.63 5.49
N ARG A 10 -14.42 15.11 6.69
CA ARG A 10 -13.34 15.62 7.54
C ARG A 10 -11.95 15.36 6.94
N CYS A 11 -11.71 14.19 6.37
CA CYS A 11 -10.45 13.86 5.68
C CYS A 11 -10.18 14.80 4.49
N TRP A 12 -11.23 15.23 3.79
CA TRP A 12 -11.15 16.14 2.65
C TRP A 12 -11.32 17.61 3.01
N ASP A 13 -11.20 17.99 4.30
CA ASP A 13 -11.25 19.40 4.66
C ASP A 13 -10.09 20.17 3.98
N ASN A 14 -10.41 21.33 3.41
CA ASN A 14 -9.45 22.21 2.74
C ASN A 14 -8.37 22.72 3.70
N ASN A 15 -8.70 22.87 4.99
CA ASN A 15 -7.76 23.22 6.03
C ASN A 15 -7.11 21.93 6.60
N PRO A 16 -5.81 21.72 6.44
CA PRO A 16 -5.13 20.52 6.95
C PRO A 16 -5.30 20.33 8.47
N LYS A 17 -5.41 21.41 9.24
CA LYS A 17 -5.58 21.36 10.70
C LYS A 17 -6.95 20.82 11.14
N LYS A 18 -7.94 20.77 10.24
CA LYS A 18 -9.27 20.23 10.51
C LYS A 18 -9.40 18.75 10.14
N ARG A 19 -8.41 18.21 9.42
CA ARG A 19 -8.37 16.80 9.08
C ARG A 19 -8.12 15.98 10.34
N PRO A 20 -8.70 14.78 10.44
CA PRO A 20 -8.40 13.88 11.54
C PRO A 20 -6.94 13.41 11.47
N THR A 21 -6.38 13.06 12.61
CA THR A 21 -5.06 12.41 12.67
C THR A 21 -5.18 10.92 12.31
N ALA A 22 -4.06 10.27 12.02
CA ALA A 22 -4.04 8.82 11.78
C ALA A 22 -4.59 8.04 13.00
N SER A 23 -4.21 8.43 14.21
CA SER A 23 -4.69 7.79 15.45
C SER A 23 -6.19 7.98 15.68
N GLU A 24 -6.76 9.14 15.30
CA GLU A 24 -8.22 9.32 15.35
C GLU A 24 -8.94 8.39 14.37
N LEU A 25 -8.40 8.23 13.15
CA LEU A 25 -8.96 7.34 12.14
C LEU A 25 -8.85 5.88 12.53
N GLU A 26 -7.72 5.46 13.12
CA GLU A 26 -7.51 4.11 13.64
C GLU A 26 -8.63 3.73 14.62
N VAL A 27 -8.92 4.58 15.61
CA VAL A 27 -9.99 4.33 16.59
C VAL A 27 -11.35 4.18 15.91
N ILE A 28 -11.64 4.97 14.87
CA ILE A 28 -12.91 4.88 14.13
C ILE A 28 -12.98 3.56 13.36
N PHE A 29 -11.93 3.22 12.62
CA PHE A 29 -11.90 2.01 11.79
C PHE A 29 -11.90 0.74 12.63
N CYS A 30 -11.21 0.72 13.77
CA CYS A 30 -11.26 -0.38 14.74
C CYS A 30 -12.69 -0.63 15.24
N LYS A 31 -13.46 0.42 15.52
CA LYS A 31 -14.88 0.26 15.92
C LYS A 31 -15.72 -0.31 14.79
N TRP A 32 -15.53 0.18 13.56
CA TRP A 32 -16.26 -0.34 12.41
C TRP A 32 -15.91 -1.79 12.09
N LEU A 33 -14.66 -2.22 12.28
CA LEU A 33 -14.28 -3.62 12.10
C LEU A 33 -15.02 -4.55 13.08
N LEU A 34 -15.30 -4.08 14.29
CA LEU A 34 -16.09 -4.83 15.28
C LEU A 34 -17.58 -4.84 14.94
N GLU A 35 -18.12 -3.72 14.44
CA GLU A 35 -19.55 -3.60 14.08
C GLU A 35 -19.90 -4.27 12.76
N TYR A 36 -18.98 -4.22 11.80
CA TYR A 36 -19.13 -4.71 10.43
C TYR A 36 -18.00 -5.71 10.13
N PRO A 37 -18.14 -6.96 10.60
CA PRO A 37 -17.12 -7.98 10.35
C PRO A 37 -16.93 -8.18 8.85
N ILE A 38 -15.68 -8.36 8.44
CA ILE A 38 -15.31 -8.58 7.05
C ILE A 38 -15.91 -9.90 6.58
N GLU A 39 -16.61 -9.87 5.44
CA GLU A 39 -17.09 -11.08 4.78
C GLU A 39 -15.87 -11.88 4.25
N GLN A 40 -15.67 -13.06 4.82
CA GLN A 40 -14.55 -13.95 4.47
C GLN A 40 -14.88 -14.86 3.28
N ASP A 41 -16.16 -15.03 2.94
CA ASP A 41 -16.56 -15.82 1.77
C ASP A 41 -16.29 -15.05 0.47
N GLU A 42 -15.20 -15.44 -0.21
CA GLU A 42 -14.80 -14.90 -1.52
C GLU A 42 -15.94 -14.91 -2.54
N LYS A 43 -16.87 -15.87 -2.47
CA LYS A 43 -17.98 -15.98 -3.43
C LYS A 43 -19.01 -14.86 -3.28
N LYS A 44 -19.05 -14.20 -2.13
CA LYS A 44 -19.95 -13.07 -1.86
C LYS A 44 -19.28 -11.72 -2.10
N LYS A 45 -17.98 -11.69 -2.38
CA LYS A 45 -17.29 -10.47 -2.76
C LYS A 45 -17.73 -10.07 -4.17
N ILE A 46 -17.80 -8.76 -4.40
CA ILE A 46 -18.07 -8.21 -5.73
C ILE A 46 -16.79 -8.42 -6.55
N PRO A 47 -16.81 -9.21 -7.63
CA PRO A 47 -15.62 -9.45 -8.43
C PRO A 47 -15.19 -8.14 -9.09
N VAL A 48 -13.89 -7.86 -9.03
CA VAL A 48 -13.30 -6.76 -9.80
C VAL A 48 -13.37 -7.15 -11.27
N PRO A 49 -13.87 -6.29 -12.17
CA PRO A 49 -13.87 -6.57 -13.60
C PRO A 49 -12.45 -6.86 -14.10
N GLU A 50 -12.26 -7.98 -14.79
CA GLU A 50 -10.95 -8.46 -15.26
C GLU A 50 -10.37 -7.62 -16.40
N ASN A 51 -11.21 -6.79 -17.04
CA ASN A 51 -10.76 -5.85 -18.04
C ASN A 51 -9.86 -4.78 -17.41
N GLU A 52 -8.61 -4.71 -17.88
CA GLU A 52 -7.71 -3.62 -17.52
C GLU A 52 -8.45 -2.29 -17.68
N PRO A 53 -8.49 -1.45 -16.64
CA PRO A 53 -9.04 -0.12 -16.80
C PRO A 53 -8.22 0.57 -17.90
N GLU A 54 -8.88 1.11 -18.91
CA GLU A 54 -8.22 2.01 -19.85
C GLU A 54 -7.69 3.20 -19.04
N ILE A 55 -6.42 3.15 -18.65
CA ILE A 55 -5.79 4.24 -17.91
C ILE A 55 -5.61 5.40 -18.88
N LYS A 56 -6.56 6.33 -18.87
CA LYS A 56 -6.46 7.59 -19.60
C LYS A 56 -5.65 8.58 -18.77
N TYR A 57 -4.36 8.68 -19.06
CA TYR A 57 -3.50 9.70 -18.48
C TYR A 57 -3.93 11.09 -18.95
N HIS A 58 -3.92 12.06 -18.03
CA HIS A 58 -4.17 13.46 -18.38
C HIS A 58 -2.99 14.01 -19.19
N SER A 59 -3.25 14.77 -20.25
CA SER A 59 -2.20 15.27 -21.17
C SER A 59 -1.10 16.12 -20.51
N LYS A 60 -1.37 16.65 -19.32
CA LYS A 60 -0.42 17.44 -18.50
C LYS A 60 0.13 16.68 -17.28
N SER A 61 -0.06 15.37 -17.18
CA SER A 61 0.55 14.60 -16.09
C SER A 61 2.07 14.64 -16.24
N ARG A 62 2.78 15.17 -15.24
CA ARG A 62 4.25 15.16 -15.21
C ARG A 62 4.83 13.79 -14.84
N TYR A 63 4.02 12.95 -14.22
CA TYR A 63 4.43 11.61 -13.81
C TYR A 63 3.87 10.60 -14.81
N THR A 64 4.63 10.37 -15.88
CA THR A 64 4.43 9.24 -16.79
C THR A 64 5.31 8.09 -16.32
N SER A 65 5.05 7.55 -15.13
CA SER A 65 5.76 6.34 -14.72
C SER A 65 5.35 5.21 -15.65
N ARG A 66 6.28 4.76 -16.49
CA ARG A 66 6.17 3.50 -17.21
C ARG A 66 6.36 2.38 -16.19
N ILE A 67 5.31 2.11 -15.41
CA ILE A 67 5.31 1.04 -14.41
C ILE A 67 5.60 -0.32 -15.04
N PHE A 68 5.40 -0.49 -16.36
CA PHE A 68 5.42 -1.80 -17.00
C PHE A 68 6.81 -2.33 -17.36
N ASP A 69 7.75 -1.49 -17.80
CA ASP A 69 9.07 -1.97 -18.25
C ASP A 69 9.94 -2.48 -17.09
N TYR A 70 9.68 -1.98 -15.88
CA TYR A 70 10.42 -2.35 -14.68
C TYR A 70 9.86 -3.61 -14.01
N VAL A 71 8.56 -3.88 -14.11
CA VAL A 71 7.92 -5.08 -13.51
C VAL A 71 8.49 -6.37 -14.10
N ALA A 72 8.76 -6.42 -15.41
CA ALA A 72 9.38 -7.59 -16.02
C ALA A 72 10.80 -7.84 -15.49
N LYS A 73 11.60 -6.77 -15.31
CA LYS A 73 12.95 -6.85 -14.72
C LYS A 73 12.90 -7.23 -13.25
N LEU A 74 11.92 -6.73 -12.50
CA LEU A 74 11.70 -7.13 -11.10
C LEU A 74 11.40 -8.62 -11.01
N ASN A 75 10.50 -9.14 -11.84
CA ASN A 75 10.19 -10.56 -11.87
C ASN A 75 11.43 -11.40 -12.21
N GLU A 76 12.28 -10.94 -13.13
CA GLU A 76 13.56 -11.59 -13.45
C GLU A 76 14.51 -11.61 -12.25
N ILE A 77 14.65 -10.49 -11.53
CA ILE A 77 15.49 -10.38 -10.33
C ILE A 77 14.96 -11.29 -9.20
N LEU A 78 13.64 -11.36 -9.03
CA LEU A 78 13.00 -12.21 -8.03
C LEU A 78 13.17 -13.71 -8.32
N LEU A 79 13.29 -14.08 -9.60
CA LEU A 79 13.52 -15.46 -10.04
C LEU A 79 15.00 -15.87 -10.00
N GLN A 80 15.92 -14.97 -9.67
CA GLN A 80 17.31 -15.35 -9.42
C GLN A 80 17.39 -16.13 -8.10
N ASP A 81 17.84 -17.39 -8.17
CA ASP A 81 17.91 -18.33 -7.04
C ASP A 81 18.65 -17.77 -5.80
N GLU A 82 19.61 -16.88 -6.00
CA GLU A 82 20.35 -16.23 -4.90
C GLU A 82 19.50 -15.24 -4.09
N LEU A 83 18.54 -14.58 -4.74
CA LEU A 83 17.61 -13.61 -4.12
C LEU A 83 16.33 -14.27 -3.63
N SER A 84 15.82 -15.26 -4.37
CA SER A 84 14.61 -16.01 -3.99
C SER A 84 14.72 -16.66 -2.61
N ASN A 85 15.93 -17.10 -2.22
CA ASN A 85 16.18 -17.70 -0.91
C ASN A 85 16.36 -16.67 0.22
N LYS A 86 16.63 -15.39 -0.12
CA LYS A 86 16.83 -14.31 0.85
C LYS A 86 15.53 -13.58 1.19
N ILE A 87 14.53 -13.67 0.31
CA ILE A 87 13.16 -13.16 0.55
C ILE A 87 12.40 -14.23 1.34
N ILE A 88 12.47 -14.14 2.67
CA ILE A 88 11.60 -14.91 3.54
C ILE A 88 10.21 -14.26 3.46
N ILE A 89 9.28 -14.87 2.71
CA ILE A 89 7.86 -14.55 2.81
C ILE A 89 7.42 -15.12 4.15
N MET A 90 7.33 -14.28 5.17
CA MET A 90 6.72 -14.66 6.43
C MET A 90 5.22 -14.80 6.16
N ASP A 91 4.73 -16.04 6.08
CA ASP A 91 3.31 -16.30 6.25
C ASP A 91 2.94 -15.71 7.62
N ASP A 92 1.98 -14.78 7.63
CA ASP A 92 1.54 -14.03 8.80
C ASP A 92 0.71 -14.91 9.75
N GLU A 93 1.32 -16.01 10.18
CA GLU A 93 0.90 -16.78 11.33
C GLU A 93 1.98 -16.60 12.39
N ASN A 94 1.80 -15.53 13.18
CA ASN A 94 2.10 -15.41 14.61
C ASN A 94 2.96 -14.18 14.95
N ASP A 95 2.32 -13.22 15.62
CA ASP A 95 2.92 -12.13 16.40
C ASP A 95 4.12 -12.62 17.22
N ASN A 96 5.33 -12.20 16.84
CA ASN A 96 6.37 -11.94 17.83
C ASN A 96 7.39 -10.92 17.31
N HIS A 97 7.34 -9.76 17.94
CA HIS A 97 8.24 -8.63 17.81
C HIS A 97 9.61 -8.98 18.41
N ASP A 98 10.60 -9.37 17.60
CA ASP A 98 11.99 -8.92 17.76
C ASP A 98 12.87 -9.33 16.56
N GLY A 99 13.69 -8.38 16.10
CA GLY A 99 14.82 -8.64 15.21
C GLY A 99 14.56 -8.44 13.72
N ILE A 100 14.91 -7.25 13.21
CA ILE A 100 15.78 -7.04 12.03
C ILE A 100 16.24 -5.58 12.12
N SER A 101 17.32 -5.33 12.86
CA SER A 101 17.96 -4.02 13.01
C SER A 101 19.20 -3.87 12.11
N GLN A 102 19.51 -4.84 11.25
CA GLN A 102 20.84 -4.91 10.62
C GLN A 102 20.87 -4.75 9.10
N ASN A 103 19.73 -4.52 8.42
CA ASN A 103 19.73 -4.32 6.96
C ASN A 103 19.19 -2.95 6.51
N LEU A 104 18.96 -2.01 7.44
CA LEU A 104 18.49 -0.67 7.10
C LEU A 104 19.63 0.21 6.52
N ASP A 105 20.88 -0.11 6.85
CA ASP A 105 22.04 0.68 6.42
C ASP A 105 22.34 0.54 4.92
N GLU A 106 22.04 -0.61 4.30
CA GLU A 106 22.24 -0.83 2.86
C GLU A 106 21.17 -0.14 1.98
N LEU A 107 19.98 0.15 2.52
CA LEU A 107 18.93 0.87 1.79
C LEU A 107 19.16 2.38 1.76
N ASN A 108 19.85 2.94 2.75
CA ASN A 108 20.18 4.37 2.80
C ASN A 108 21.22 4.79 1.75
N GLU A 109 22.05 3.87 1.26
CA GLU A 109 23.05 4.17 0.21
C GLU A 109 22.41 4.31 -1.19
N LEU A 110 21.22 3.74 -1.41
CA LEU A 110 20.49 3.85 -2.70
C LEU A 110 19.69 5.15 -2.81
N ASP A 111 19.23 5.72 -1.70
CA ASP A 111 18.53 7.00 -1.68
C ASP A 111 19.46 8.18 -2.02
N ASP A 112 20.76 8.08 -1.71
CA ASP A 112 21.75 9.13 -2.02
C ASP A 112 22.12 9.17 -3.52
N PHE A 113 21.84 8.10 -4.29
CA PHE A 113 22.06 8.08 -5.75
C PHE A 113 20.92 8.76 -6.54
N MET A 114 19.72 8.85 -5.95
CA MET A 114 18.53 9.40 -6.60
C MET A 114 18.36 10.92 -6.37
N ILE A 115 19.24 11.54 -5.58
CA ILE A 115 19.30 12.99 -5.33
C ILE A 115 20.59 13.55 -5.93
N LYS A 116 20.68 13.57 -7.26
CA LYS A 116 21.69 14.38 -7.96
C LYS A 116 21.11 14.93 -9.26
N ASP A 117 20.55 16.14 -9.14
CA ASP A 117 20.48 17.12 -10.23
C ASP A 117 21.76 17.96 -10.24
#